data_AF-A0A3Q0IYT9-F1
#
_entry.id   AF-A0A3Q0IYT9-F1
#
_cell.length_a   1.000
_cell.length_b   1.000
_cell.length_c   1.000
_cell.angle_alpha   90.00
_cell.angle_beta   90.00
_cell.angle_gamma   90.00
#
_symmetry.space_group_name_H-M   'P 1'
#
loop_
_entity.id
_entity.type
_entity.pdbx_description
1 polymer ?
#
loop_
_entity_poly.entity_id
_entity_poly.type
_entity_poly.pdbx_seq_one_letter_code
_entity_poly.pdbx_strand_id
1 'polypeptide(L)'
;MRIQSTPEQRSVLFRASSRSRRDSNRTYMSSAESFVSAQDEIADLKEFEEFAEDLIVDLDRLNLYQAAQKQFENEGGIPFRGLRKELVHCRSDVEFLCKLHCVRLAFQWMFKDPTVWRWFADSGRQVLIDLLLFADKDPKDFLIAYEDMLTFLQDVESWEAMEQELSQKNVKAMTFYDVLLDYILMDAFDELESPPSTVTAVIQNKWLSNRFKESALTTAVWTVLKTKRRYLKYSNGFNAHFYSISEHISPLMAWGCLGPDEELRQICQYFKDQVINFLIDIFSFQSCRYTTVQDLSEDILRHAKTRIENVSCRLAGNVAPPEMPRIELPSP
;
A
#
# COMPACT_ATOMS: atom_id res chain seq x y z
N MET A 1 -1.95 -15.59 3.68
CA MET A 1 -1.87 -15.96 2.25
C MET A 1 -0.61 -16.78 2.02
N ARG A 2 -0.70 -18.09 2.26
CA ARG A 2 0.44 -19.01 2.23
C ARG A 2 0.54 -19.61 0.83
N ILE A 3 1.34 -19.02 -0.05
CA ILE A 3 1.48 -19.51 -1.43
C ILE A 3 2.29 -20.81 -1.43
N GLN A 4 1.60 -21.94 -1.27
CA GLN A 4 2.13 -23.25 -1.62
C GLN A 4 2.09 -23.41 -3.14
N SER A 5 3.20 -23.05 -3.79
CA SER A 5 3.41 -23.35 -5.20
C SER A 5 3.78 -24.82 -5.37
N THR A 6 2.83 -25.66 -5.79
CA THR A 6 3.17 -26.88 -6.54
C THR A 6 3.48 -26.49 -7.99
N PRO A 7 4.70 -26.71 -8.50
CA PRO A 7 5.00 -26.51 -9.91
C PRO A 7 4.30 -27.60 -10.75
N GLU A 8 3.92 -27.24 -11.97
CA GLU A 8 3.23 -28.09 -12.96
C GLU A 8 1.79 -28.53 -12.59
N GLN A 9 0.78 -27.81 -13.08
CA GLN A 9 0.03 -28.20 -14.29
C GLN A 9 -1.18 -27.28 -14.57
N ARG A 10 -1.23 -26.74 -15.80
CA ARG A 10 -2.40 -26.19 -16.52
C ARG A 10 -3.12 -24.96 -15.91
N SER A 11 -3.01 -23.84 -16.61
CA SER A 11 -4.10 -23.45 -17.52
C SER A 11 -3.59 -22.67 -18.73
N VAL A 12 -3.86 -23.20 -19.92
CA VAL A 12 -3.56 -22.58 -21.22
C VAL A 12 -4.74 -21.72 -21.61
N LEU A 13 -4.68 -20.37 -21.56
CA LEU A 13 -5.74 -19.54 -22.19
C LEU A 13 -5.51 -18.03 -22.46
N PHE A 14 -4.28 -17.51 -22.57
CA PHE A 14 -4.07 -16.08 -22.92
C PHE A 14 -3.24 -15.85 -24.18
N ARG A 15 -3.90 -15.90 -25.34
CA ARG A 15 -3.39 -15.33 -26.60
C ARG A 15 -3.69 -13.83 -26.65
N ALA A 16 -2.66 -13.00 -26.65
CA ALA A 16 -2.78 -11.58 -26.95
C ALA A 16 -3.38 -11.39 -28.36
N SER A 17 -4.54 -10.75 -28.43
CA SER A 17 -5.23 -10.43 -29.69
C SER A 17 -5.11 -8.94 -30.00
N SER A 18 -3.97 -8.53 -30.52
CA SER A 18 -3.73 -7.16 -30.97
C SER A 18 -4.58 -6.83 -32.20
N ARG A 19 -5.54 -5.90 -32.06
CA ARG A 19 -6.30 -5.35 -33.21
C ARG A 19 -5.80 -3.95 -33.57
N SER A 20 -5.05 -3.89 -34.67
CA SER A 20 -4.60 -2.65 -35.31
C SER A 20 -5.76 -1.85 -35.92
N ARG A 21 -5.70 -0.52 -35.78
CA ARG A 21 -6.32 0.44 -36.70
C ARG A 21 -5.38 1.63 -36.92
N ARG A 22 -4.80 1.72 -38.12
CA ARG A 22 -4.45 3.00 -38.76
C ARG A 22 -5.75 3.59 -39.38
N ASP A 23 -5.89 4.82 -39.87
CA ASP A 23 -4.97 5.91 -40.26
C ASP A 23 -5.81 7.23 -40.20
N SER A 24 -5.35 8.49 -40.35
CA SER A 24 -4.07 9.08 -40.79
C SER A 24 -3.97 10.58 -40.41
N ASN A 25 -2.82 11.19 -40.73
CA ASN A 25 -2.60 12.59 -41.14
C ASN A 25 -2.76 13.78 -40.16
N ARG A 26 -1.61 14.37 -39.78
CA ARG A 26 -1.42 15.83 -39.87
C ARG A 26 0.07 16.27 -39.97
N THR A 27 0.42 16.71 -41.18
CA THR A 27 1.47 17.65 -41.62
C THR A 27 2.67 17.97 -40.73
N TYR A 28 3.87 17.62 -41.24
CA TYR A 28 5.16 18.16 -40.80
C TYR A 28 5.38 19.60 -41.27
N MET A 29 5.86 20.48 -40.38
CA MET A 29 6.74 21.61 -40.74
C MET A 29 7.74 21.83 -39.60
N SER A 30 9.00 21.45 -39.84
CA SER A 30 10.13 21.71 -38.93
C SER A 30 10.87 22.95 -39.41
N SER A 31 11.09 23.94 -38.53
CA SER A 31 11.81 25.17 -38.84
C SER A 31 13.27 25.10 -38.37
N ALA A 32 14.19 25.46 -39.27
CA ALA A 32 15.64 25.31 -39.06
C ALA A 32 16.26 26.27 -38.01
N GLU A 33 15.48 27.20 -37.45
CA GLU A 33 15.94 28.14 -36.43
C GLU A 33 16.04 27.52 -35.03
N SER A 34 15.35 26.39 -34.78
CA SER A 34 15.39 25.70 -33.47
C SER A 34 16.71 24.97 -33.18
N PHE A 35 17.67 24.96 -34.12
CA PHE A 35 18.96 24.27 -33.97
C PHE A 35 20.08 25.16 -33.43
N VAL A 36 19.94 26.49 -33.45
CA VAL A 36 21.03 27.42 -33.12
C VAL A 36 21.12 27.70 -31.60
N SER A 37 20.02 27.58 -30.86
CA SER A 37 19.97 27.88 -29.42
C SER A 37 20.41 26.73 -28.51
N ALA A 38 20.70 25.55 -29.05
CA ALA A 38 21.09 24.36 -28.28
C ALA A 38 22.62 24.16 -28.19
N GLN A 39 23.42 25.15 -28.62
CA GLN A 39 24.88 25.03 -28.73
C GLN A 39 25.66 25.74 -27.60
N ASP A 40 25.02 26.63 -26.83
CA ASP A 40 25.65 27.43 -25.76
C ASP A 40 25.31 26.96 -24.32
N GLU A 41 24.38 26.02 -24.13
CA GLU A 41 24.14 25.37 -22.82
C GLU A 41 24.83 23.99 -22.75
N ILE A 42 26.16 24.00 -22.80
CA ILE A 42 26.96 22.84 -22.38
C ILE A 42 26.94 22.81 -20.84
N ALA A 43 25.94 22.16 -20.26
CA ALA A 43 25.93 21.82 -18.85
C ALA A 43 27.21 21.03 -18.50
N ASP A 44 27.84 21.36 -17.37
CA ASP A 44 29.15 20.79 -17.02
C ASP A 44 29.01 19.28 -16.75
N LEU A 45 29.56 18.48 -17.66
CA LEU A 45 29.47 17.01 -17.61
C LEU A 45 30.04 16.44 -16.30
N LYS A 46 30.89 17.21 -15.60
CA LYS A 46 31.47 16.80 -14.31
C LYS A 46 30.48 16.81 -13.15
N GLU A 47 29.53 17.75 -13.10
CA GLU A 47 28.45 17.67 -12.10
C GLU A 47 27.57 16.45 -12.37
N PHE A 48 27.38 16.09 -13.65
CA PHE A 48 26.67 14.87 -14.03
C PHE A 48 27.45 13.59 -13.71
N GLU A 49 28.79 13.61 -13.77
CA GLU A 49 29.66 12.50 -13.35
C GLU A 49 29.71 12.36 -11.82
N GLU A 50 29.87 13.44 -11.03
CA GLU A 50 29.83 13.35 -9.56
C GLU A 50 28.44 12.88 -9.05
N PHE A 51 27.34 13.37 -9.63
CA PHE A 51 26.00 12.85 -9.33
C PHE A 51 25.75 11.42 -9.87
N ALA A 52 26.55 10.96 -10.84
CA ALA A 52 26.51 9.57 -11.28
C ALA A 52 27.29 8.68 -10.32
N GLU A 53 28.48 9.08 -9.84
CA GLU A 53 29.36 8.27 -8.98
C GLU A 53 28.71 7.86 -7.65
N ASP A 54 28.05 8.79 -6.93
CA ASP A 54 27.26 8.48 -5.73
C ASP A 54 26.02 7.58 -6.01
N LEU A 55 25.73 7.36 -7.29
CA LEU A 55 24.58 6.64 -7.80
C LEU A 55 24.96 5.44 -8.69
N ILE A 56 26.26 5.10 -8.77
CA ILE A 56 26.74 3.79 -9.23
C ILE A 56 26.44 2.78 -8.11
N VAL A 57 25.16 2.50 -7.93
CA VAL A 57 24.75 1.17 -7.48
C VAL A 57 25.25 0.23 -8.57
N ASP A 58 26.35 -0.46 -8.27
CA ASP A 58 27.07 -1.38 -9.16
C ASP A 58 26.06 -2.34 -9.83
N LEU A 59 25.61 -1.99 -11.05
CA LEU A 59 24.46 -2.63 -11.70
C LEU A 59 24.73 -4.10 -11.97
N ASP A 60 26.00 -4.47 -12.09
CA ASP A 60 26.49 -5.85 -12.24
C ASP A 60 26.22 -6.71 -11.00
N ARG A 61 25.94 -6.10 -9.83
CA ARG A 61 25.52 -6.82 -8.61
C ARG A 61 24.01 -7.00 -8.49
N LEU A 62 23.20 -6.23 -9.23
CA LEU A 62 21.73 -6.24 -9.14
C LEU A 62 21.10 -7.41 -9.90
N ASN A 63 21.62 -8.63 -9.72
CA ASN A 63 21.28 -9.82 -10.49
C ASN A 63 19.77 -10.14 -10.51
N LEU A 64 19.05 -9.94 -9.41
CA LEU A 64 17.60 -10.14 -9.36
C LEU A 64 16.86 -9.11 -10.24
N TYR A 65 17.29 -7.85 -10.22
CA TYR A 65 16.71 -6.79 -11.04
C TYR A 65 17.03 -6.99 -12.53
N GLN A 66 18.26 -7.38 -12.87
CA GLN A 66 18.62 -7.75 -14.24
C GLN A 66 17.80 -8.93 -14.77
N ALA A 67 17.49 -9.92 -13.91
CA ALA A 67 16.61 -11.03 -14.27
C ALA A 67 15.18 -10.55 -14.56
N ALA A 68 14.65 -9.62 -13.75
CA ALA A 68 13.34 -9.00 -13.99
C ALA A 68 13.31 -8.16 -15.27
N GLN A 69 14.38 -7.44 -15.62
CA GLN A 69 14.51 -6.74 -16.91
C GLN A 69 14.44 -7.70 -18.10
N LYS A 70 15.21 -8.79 -18.05
CA LYS A 70 15.17 -9.85 -19.09
C LYS A 70 13.78 -10.48 -19.20
N GLN A 71 13.08 -10.68 -18.08
CA GLN A 71 11.69 -11.17 -18.11
C GLN A 71 10.74 -10.15 -18.75
N PHE A 72 10.85 -8.87 -18.40
CA PHE A 72 10.05 -7.79 -18.97
C PHE A 72 10.17 -7.74 -20.50
N GLU A 73 11.40 -7.86 -21.02
CA GLU A 73 11.69 -7.90 -22.46
C GLU A 73 11.11 -9.16 -23.14
N ASN A 74 11.28 -10.34 -22.53
CA ASN A 74 10.88 -11.63 -23.11
C ASN A 74 9.37 -11.88 -23.08
N GLU A 75 8.68 -11.48 -22.00
CA GLU A 75 7.24 -11.74 -21.80
C GLU A 75 6.34 -10.59 -22.27
N GLY A 76 6.92 -9.49 -22.75
CA GLY A 76 6.19 -8.32 -23.27
C GLY A 76 5.62 -7.40 -22.18
N GLY A 77 6.21 -7.44 -20.98
CA GLY A 77 5.87 -6.58 -19.85
C GLY A 77 5.59 -7.34 -18.55
N ILE A 78 5.37 -6.58 -17.48
CA ILE A 78 5.02 -7.10 -16.15
C ILE A 78 3.63 -6.56 -15.78
N PRO A 79 2.62 -7.40 -15.46
CA PRO A 79 1.28 -6.93 -15.13
C PRO A 79 1.26 -6.04 -13.87
N PHE A 80 0.55 -4.91 -13.94
CA PHE A 80 0.41 -3.95 -12.84
C PHE A 80 -1.01 -3.39 -12.75
N ARG A 81 -1.39 -2.91 -11.57
CA ARG A 81 -2.69 -2.28 -11.31
C ARG A 81 -2.64 -0.77 -11.62
N GLY A 82 -1.67 -0.06 -11.04
CA GLY A 82 -1.35 1.33 -11.35
C GLY A 82 0.16 1.57 -11.41
N LEU A 83 0.60 2.62 -12.12
CA LEU A 83 2.00 3.05 -12.12
C LEU A 83 2.23 3.98 -10.93
N ARG A 84 2.81 3.46 -9.85
CA ARG A 84 3.14 4.24 -8.64
C ARG A 84 4.57 4.81 -8.68
N LYS A 85 5.18 4.94 -9.87
CA LYS A 85 6.62 5.28 -10.05
C LYS A 85 7.04 6.56 -9.33
N GLU A 86 6.17 7.58 -9.31
CA GLU A 86 6.43 8.89 -8.71
C GLU A 86 6.46 8.79 -7.17
N LEU A 87 5.50 8.05 -6.60
CA LEU A 87 5.41 7.76 -5.16
C LEU A 87 6.67 7.06 -4.63
N VAL A 88 7.21 6.11 -5.39
CA VAL A 88 8.39 5.31 -5.00
C VAL A 88 9.70 5.76 -5.66
N HIS A 89 9.69 6.95 -6.28
CA HIS A 89 10.84 7.63 -6.87
C HIS A 89 11.63 6.80 -7.92
N CYS A 90 10.96 5.93 -8.68
CA CYS A 90 11.54 5.24 -9.82
C CYS A 90 11.69 6.19 -11.02
N ARG A 91 12.83 6.14 -11.72
CA ARG A 91 13.17 7.03 -12.85
C ARG A 91 12.36 6.74 -14.11
N SER A 92 11.85 5.51 -14.23
CA SER A 92 11.05 5.08 -15.39
C SER A 92 9.99 4.05 -15.02
N ASP A 93 8.99 3.92 -15.88
CA ASP A 93 7.95 2.89 -15.81
C ASP A 93 8.58 1.48 -15.81
N VAL A 94 9.61 1.26 -16.64
CA VAL A 94 10.33 -0.02 -16.73
C VAL A 94 11.04 -0.37 -15.42
N GLU A 95 11.72 0.59 -14.80
CA GLU A 95 12.37 0.42 -13.50
C GLU A 95 11.36 0.04 -12.42
N PHE A 96 10.24 0.79 -12.33
CA PHE A 96 9.15 0.50 -11.40
C PHE A 96 8.60 -0.92 -11.61
N LEU A 97 8.34 -1.33 -12.85
CA LEU A 97 7.77 -2.63 -13.16
C LEU A 97 8.73 -3.79 -12.85
N CYS A 98 10.02 -3.62 -13.15
CA CYS A 98 11.04 -4.62 -12.82
C CYS A 98 11.20 -4.75 -11.29
N LYS A 99 11.29 -3.63 -10.56
CA LYS A 99 11.32 -3.64 -9.08
C LYS A 99 10.06 -4.25 -8.46
N LEU A 100 8.87 -3.93 -8.99
CA LEU A 100 7.60 -4.51 -8.58
C LEU A 100 7.61 -6.04 -8.70
N HIS A 101 8.16 -6.59 -9.79
CA HIS A 101 8.33 -8.03 -9.93
C HIS A 101 9.27 -8.61 -8.85
N CYS A 102 10.44 -8.00 -8.62
CA CYS A 102 11.36 -8.41 -7.56
C CYS A 102 10.71 -8.38 -6.16
N VAL A 103 9.97 -7.31 -5.84
CA VAL A 103 9.26 -7.14 -4.57
C VAL A 103 8.18 -8.21 -4.39
N ARG A 104 7.40 -8.53 -5.44
CA ARG A 104 6.45 -9.65 -5.42
C ARG A 104 7.13 -10.99 -5.13
N LEU A 105 8.26 -11.29 -5.79
CA LEU A 105 9.04 -12.52 -5.52
C LEU A 105 9.54 -12.57 -4.07
N ALA A 106 10.01 -11.44 -3.53
CA ALA A 106 10.49 -11.37 -2.15
C ALA A 106 9.38 -11.59 -1.11
N PHE A 107 8.19 -11.03 -1.31
CA PHE A 107 7.01 -11.34 -0.48
C PHE A 107 6.58 -12.81 -0.62
N GLN A 108 6.58 -13.36 -1.85
CA GLN A 108 6.29 -14.79 -2.06
C GLN A 108 7.32 -15.71 -1.39
N TRP A 109 8.59 -15.31 -1.33
CA TRP A 109 9.65 -16.03 -0.64
C TRP A 109 9.46 -15.98 0.87
N MET A 110 9.29 -14.78 1.45
CA MET A 110 9.22 -14.61 2.91
C MET A 110 8.01 -15.31 3.53
N PHE A 111 6.85 -15.33 2.85
CA PHE A 111 5.63 -16.00 3.35
C PHE A 111 5.63 -17.53 3.18
N LYS A 112 6.72 -18.14 2.68
CA LYS A 112 6.95 -19.58 2.85
C LYS A 112 7.24 -19.92 4.32
N ASP A 113 7.86 -19.00 5.06
CA ASP A 113 8.02 -19.11 6.51
C ASP A 113 6.71 -18.73 7.22
N PRO A 114 6.04 -19.67 7.92
CA PRO A 114 4.81 -19.38 8.63
C PRO A 114 5.02 -18.50 9.87
N THR A 115 6.25 -18.32 10.36
CA THR A 115 6.54 -17.38 11.46
C THR A 115 6.47 -15.94 10.96
N VAL A 116 7.07 -15.65 9.80
CA VAL A 116 7.00 -14.33 9.14
C VAL A 116 5.55 -14.00 8.76
N TRP A 117 4.79 -14.96 8.22
CA TRP A 117 3.37 -14.73 7.91
C TRP A 117 2.53 -14.36 9.15
N ARG A 118 2.68 -15.11 10.26
CA ARG A 118 1.98 -14.79 11.51
C ARG A 118 2.40 -13.43 12.05
N TRP A 119 3.70 -13.14 12.07
CA TRP A 119 4.19 -11.85 12.56
C TRP A 119 3.57 -10.66 11.81
N PHE A 120 3.41 -10.73 10.48
CA PHE A 120 2.72 -9.68 9.71
C PHE A 120 1.22 -9.57 10.08
N ALA A 121 0.53 -10.69 10.26
CA ALA A 121 -0.88 -10.71 10.66
C ALA A 121 -1.09 -10.16 12.08
N ASP A 122 -0.30 -10.63 13.05
CA ASP A 122 -0.37 -10.22 14.44
C ASP A 122 0.02 -8.74 14.61
N SER A 123 1.07 -8.27 13.91
CA SER A 123 1.51 -6.87 13.97
C SER A 123 0.52 -5.92 13.29
N GLY A 124 -0.03 -6.31 12.14
CA GLY A 124 -1.07 -5.53 11.46
C GLY A 124 -2.35 -5.42 12.29
N ARG A 125 -2.75 -6.50 12.98
CA ARG A 125 -3.85 -6.50 13.94
C ARG A 125 -3.55 -5.56 15.11
N GLN A 126 -2.36 -5.63 15.71
CA GLN A 126 -1.99 -4.83 16.88
C GLN A 126 -1.97 -3.33 16.55
N VAL A 127 -1.34 -2.91 15.46
CA VAL A 127 -1.30 -1.48 15.05
C VAL A 127 -2.72 -0.90 14.86
N LEU A 128 -3.64 -1.69 14.29
CA LEU A 128 -5.03 -1.24 14.10
C LEU A 128 -5.84 -1.22 15.40
N ILE A 129 -5.57 -2.13 16.36
CA ILE A 129 -6.12 -2.07 17.73
C ILE A 129 -5.62 -0.81 18.44
N ASP A 130 -4.32 -0.56 18.40
CA ASP A 130 -3.69 0.57 19.08
C ASP A 130 -4.22 1.91 18.52
N LEU A 131 -4.46 2.00 17.20
CA LEU A 131 -5.16 3.12 16.57
C LEU A 131 -6.62 3.27 17.05
N LEU A 132 -7.38 2.18 17.14
CA LEU A 132 -8.76 2.19 17.64
C LEU A 132 -8.83 2.67 19.09
N LEU A 133 -7.95 2.15 19.95
CA LEU A 133 -7.85 2.54 21.36
C LEU A 133 -7.39 4.01 21.51
N PHE A 134 -6.46 4.47 20.69
CA PHE A 134 -6.05 5.88 20.65
C PHE A 134 -7.22 6.81 20.31
N ALA A 135 -8.17 6.36 19.47
CA ALA A 135 -9.37 7.10 19.10
C ALA A 135 -10.59 6.86 20.02
N ASP A 136 -10.38 6.29 21.22
CA ASP A 136 -11.41 5.92 22.21
C ASP A 136 -12.52 5.02 21.61
N LYS A 137 -12.14 4.02 20.79
CA LYS A 137 -13.03 3.03 20.17
C LYS A 137 -12.77 1.63 20.73
N ASP A 138 -13.84 0.87 20.98
CA ASP A 138 -13.76 -0.55 21.35
C ASP A 138 -13.29 -1.39 20.15
N PRO A 139 -12.15 -2.11 20.25
CA PRO A 139 -11.63 -2.93 19.16
C PRO A 139 -12.31 -4.31 19.04
N LYS A 140 -13.24 -4.68 19.91
CA LYS A 140 -13.82 -6.04 19.99
C LYS A 140 -14.45 -6.53 18.68
N ASP A 141 -15.31 -5.73 18.05
CA ASP A 141 -15.99 -6.16 16.82
C ASP A 141 -15.03 -6.15 15.61
N PHE A 142 -14.06 -5.22 15.59
CA PHE A 142 -12.94 -5.22 14.66
C PHE A 142 -12.10 -6.50 14.77
N LEU A 143 -11.78 -6.94 16.00
CA LEU A 143 -11.03 -8.17 16.26
C LEU A 143 -11.72 -9.40 15.66
N ILE A 144 -13.03 -9.53 15.84
CA ILE A 144 -13.82 -10.63 15.25
C ILE A 144 -13.71 -10.58 13.72
N ALA A 145 -13.97 -9.41 13.11
CA ALA A 145 -13.88 -9.25 11.66
C ALA A 145 -12.46 -9.51 11.10
N TYR A 146 -11.41 -9.21 11.88
CA TYR A 146 -10.02 -9.46 11.50
C TYR A 146 -9.67 -10.95 11.53
N GLU A 147 -10.06 -11.67 12.58
CA GLU A 147 -9.82 -13.12 12.66
C GLU A 147 -10.65 -13.91 11.64
N ASP A 148 -11.88 -13.51 11.36
CA ASP A 148 -12.70 -14.07 10.28
C ASP A 148 -12.00 -13.91 8.92
N MET A 149 -11.39 -12.75 8.66
CA MET A 149 -10.61 -12.49 7.45
C MET A 149 -9.31 -13.32 7.40
N LEU A 150 -8.58 -13.46 8.51
CA LEU A 150 -7.38 -14.31 8.57
C LEU A 150 -7.71 -15.79 8.35
N THR A 151 -8.90 -16.23 8.78
CA THR A 151 -9.43 -17.58 8.56
C THR A 151 -9.80 -17.77 7.09
N PHE A 152 -10.54 -16.84 6.50
CA PHE A 152 -10.87 -16.82 5.07
C PHE A 152 -9.61 -16.86 4.18
N LEU A 153 -8.56 -16.09 4.50
CA LEU A 153 -7.30 -16.06 3.75
C LEU A 153 -6.46 -17.35 3.84
N GLN A 154 -6.89 -18.34 4.64
CA GLN A 154 -6.29 -19.68 4.72
C GLN A 154 -7.14 -20.74 4.01
N ASP A 155 -8.41 -20.46 3.70
CA ASP A 155 -9.26 -21.33 2.91
C ASP A 155 -8.90 -21.27 1.42
N VAL A 156 -8.38 -22.38 0.91
CA VAL A 156 -7.94 -22.52 -0.49
C VAL A 156 -9.13 -22.63 -1.44
N GLU A 157 -10.29 -23.13 -0.98
CA GLU A 157 -11.49 -23.27 -1.83
C GLU A 157 -12.04 -21.89 -2.23
N SER A 158 -11.90 -20.89 -1.35
CA SER A 158 -12.30 -19.51 -1.61
C SER A 158 -11.36 -18.72 -2.55
N TRP A 159 -10.19 -19.22 -2.91
CA TRP A 159 -9.19 -18.43 -3.67
C TRP A 159 -9.63 -18.07 -5.09
N GLU A 160 -10.33 -18.95 -5.80
CA GLU A 160 -10.82 -18.64 -7.16
C GLU A 160 -11.86 -17.50 -7.12
N ALA A 161 -12.76 -17.52 -6.14
CA ALA A 161 -13.73 -16.45 -5.93
C ALA A 161 -13.03 -15.12 -5.57
N MET A 162 -12.03 -15.17 -4.70
CA MET A 162 -11.19 -14.01 -4.35
C MET A 162 -10.45 -13.45 -5.58
N GLU A 163 -9.89 -14.28 -6.46
CA GLU A 163 -9.25 -13.82 -7.70
C GLU A 163 -10.24 -13.11 -8.63
N GLN A 164 -11.44 -13.67 -8.77
CA GLN A 164 -12.51 -13.07 -9.56
C GLN A 164 -13.02 -11.75 -8.98
N GLU A 165 -12.99 -11.57 -7.65
CA GLU A 165 -13.31 -10.29 -7.00
C GLU A 165 -12.20 -9.25 -7.18
N LEU A 166 -10.94 -9.63 -6.96
CA LEU A 166 -9.78 -8.74 -7.02
C LEU A 166 -9.49 -8.27 -8.46
N SER A 167 -9.64 -9.15 -9.45
CA SER A 167 -9.48 -8.79 -10.87
C SER A 167 -10.49 -7.72 -11.34
N GLN A 168 -11.71 -7.71 -10.80
CA GLN A 168 -12.69 -6.63 -11.01
C GLN A 168 -12.24 -5.28 -10.41
N LYS A 169 -11.30 -5.30 -9.45
CA LYS A 169 -10.64 -4.11 -8.86
C LYS A 169 -9.30 -3.78 -9.55
N ASN A 170 -9.08 -4.34 -10.73
CA ASN A 170 -7.87 -4.20 -11.56
C ASN A 170 -6.58 -4.77 -10.91
N VAL A 171 -6.70 -5.53 -9.81
CA VAL A 171 -5.58 -6.24 -9.17
C VAL A 171 -5.09 -7.34 -10.13
N LYS A 172 -3.79 -7.36 -10.44
CA LYS A 172 -3.23 -8.25 -11.48
C LYS A 172 -2.59 -9.52 -10.96
N ALA A 173 -2.24 -9.56 -9.68
CA ALA A 173 -1.68 -10.73 -9.03
C ALA A 173 -2.16 -10.78 -7.58
N MET A 174 -2.43 -11.98 -7.06
CA MET A 174 -2.82 -12.19 -5.68
C MET A 174 -1.60 -12.23 -4.75
N THR A 175 -0.87 -11.12 -4.67
CA THR A 175 0.26 -10.96 -3.74
C THR A 175 -0.07 -9.99 -2.61
N PHE A 176 0.70 -10.06 -1.52
CA PHE A 176 0.59 -9.13 -0.40
C PHE A 176 0.78 -7.67 -0.82
N TYR A 177 1.74 -7.40 -1.72
CA TYR A 177 1.94 -6.06 -2.28
C TYR A 177 0.69 -5.60 -3.03
N ASP A 178 0.22 -6.41 -3.99
CA ASP A 178 -0.89 -6.05 -4.87
C ASP A 178 -2.22 -5.85 -4.12
N VAL A 179 -2.49 -6.70 -3.13
CA VAL A 179 -3.77 -6.70 -2.40
C VAL A 179 -3.76 -5.74 -1.22
N LEU A 180 -2.75 -5.82 -0.34
CA LEU A 180 -2.75 -4.98 0.87
C LEU A 180 -2.15 -3.61 0.60
N LEU A 181 -0.97 -3.55 -0.03
CA LEU A 181 -0.24 -2.29 -0.15
C LEU A 181 -0.82 -1.40 -1.25
N ASP A 182 -0.89 -1.87 -2.51
CA ASP A 182 -1.35 -1.07 -3.64
C ASP A 182 -2.88 -1.01 -3.79
N TYR A 183 -3.61 -2.10 -3.55
CA TYR A 183 -5.08 -2.04 -3.60
C TYR A 183 -5.67 -1.43 -2.32
N ILE A 184 -5.51 -2.05 -1.16
CA ILE A 184 -6.20 -1.57 0.06
C ILE A 184 -5.63 -0.25 0.57
N LEU A 185 -4.32 -0.17 0.85
CA LEU A 185 -3.75 0.99 1.54
C LEU A 185 -3.62 2.22 0.64
N MET A 186 -3.14 2.08 -0.60
CA MET A 186 -3.04 3.24 -1.48
C MET A 186 -4.41 3.78 -1.90
N ASP A 187 -5.40 2.94 -2.26
CA ASP A 187 -6.75 3.46 -2.54
C ASP A 187 -7.34 4.18 -1.33
N ALA A 188 -7.15 3.65 -0.11
CA ALA A 188 -7.64 4.30 1.10
C ALA A 188 -6.98 5.65 1.35
N PHE A 189 -5.68 5.80 1.08
CA PHE A 189 -5.00 7.09 1.20
C PHE A 189 -5.38 8.08 0.08
N ASP A 190 -5.55 7.60 -1.16
CA ASP A 190 -6.03 8.39 -2.29
C ASP A 190 -7.48 8.89 -2.03
N GLU A 191 -8.37 8.04 -1.50
CA GLU A 191 -9.75 8.39 -1.11
C GLU A 191 -9.79 9.43 0.05
N LEU A 192 -8.79 9.42 0.95
CA LEU A 192 -8.68 10.35 2.09
C LEU A 192 -8.11 11.72 1.71
N GLU A 193 -7.25 11.80 0.69
CA GLU A 193 -6.76 13.08 0.15
C GLU A 193 -7.83 13.81 -0.68
N SER A 194 -8.70 13.07 -1.36
CA SER A 194 -9.76 13.60 -2.23
C SER A 194 -11.18 13.23 -1.75
N PRO A 195 -11.59 13.65 -0.53
CA PRO A 195 -12.89 13.27 0.03
C PRO A 195 -14.07 13.87 -0.75
N PRO A 196 -15.24 13.20 -0.79
CA PRO A 196 -16.44 13.71 -1.45
C PRO A 196 -16.86 15.09 -0.91
N SER A 197 -17.27 15.99 -1.81
CA SER A 197 -17.63 17.38 -1.46
C SER A 197 -18.73 17.49 -0.39
N THR A 198 -19.64 16.52 -0.32
CA THR A 198 -20.67 16.41 0.71
C THR A 198 -20.09 16.17 2.11
N VAL A 199 -19.04 15.35 2.22
CA VAL A 199 -18.29 15.12 3.46
C VAL A 199 -17.56 16.40 3.85
N THR A 200 -16.79 16.97 2.91
CA THR A 200 -16.02 18.20 3.11
C THR A 200 -16.90 19.36 3.62
N ALA A 201 -18.09 19.54 3.05
CA ALA A 201 -19.03 20.58 3.46
C ALA A 201 -19.53 20.41 4.91
N VAL A 202 -19.77 19.19 5.38
CA VAL A 202 -20.19 18.90 6.77
C VAL A 202 -19.04 19.14 7.74
N ILE A 203 -17.85 18.64 7.41
CA ILE A 203 -16.65 18.76 8.25
C ILE A 203 -16.22 20.24 8.41
N GLN A 204 -16.21 21.01 7.33
CA GLN A 204 -15.80 22.42 7.34
C GLN A 204 -16.83 23.37 7.95
N ASN A 205 -18.07 22.94 8.18
CA ASN A 205 -19.12 23.80 8.74
C ASN A 205 -18.82 24.18 10.20
N LYS A 206 -18.52 25.45 10.46
CA LYS A 206 -18.17 25.97 11.79
C LYS A 206 -19.32 25.97 12.80
N TRP A 207 -20.57 25.83 12.34
CA TRP A 207 -21.76 25.84 13.19
C TRP A 207 -22.19 24.46 13.69
N LEU A 208 -21.60 23.38 13.17
CA LEU A 208 -21.88 22.01 13.58
C LEU A 208 -20.90 21.57 14.68
N SER A 209 -21.41 20.87 15.69
CA SER A 209 -20.58 20.30 16.77
C SER A 209 -19.73 19.13 16.25
N ASN A 210 -18.56 18.92 16.87
CA ASN A 210 -17.63 17.86 16.45
C ASN A 210 -18.27 16.46 16.53
N ARG A 211 -19.01 16.17 17.61
CA ARG A 211 -19.78 14.91 17.75
C ARG A 211 -20.81 14.72 16.61
N PHE A 212 -21.46 15.79 16.14
CA PHE A 212 -22.37 15.70 14.99
C PHE A 212 -21.61 15.41 13.69
N LYS A 213 -20.47 16.09 13.46
CA LYS A 213 -19.61 15.86 12.30
C LYS A 213 -19.09 14.43 12.23
N GLU A 214 -18.59 13.90 13.35
CA GLU A 214 -18.12 12.52 13.48
C GLU A 214 -19.24 11.51 13.20
N SER A 215 -20.43 11.74 13.77
CA SER A 215 -21.61 10.89 13.54
C SER A 215 -22.06 10.90 12.08
N ALA A 216 -22.07 12.09 11.44
CA ALA A 216 -22.44 12.25 10.04
C ALA A 216 -21.41 11.58 9.10
N LEU A 217 -20.12 11.73 9.39
CA LEU A 217 -19.03 11.08 8.65
C LEU A 217 -19.13 9.56 8.75
N THR A 218 -19.28 9.04 9.97
CA THR A 218 -19.45 7.60 10.24
C THR A 218 -20.67 7.04 9.49
N THR A 219 -21.79 7.78 9.51
CA THR A 219 -23.02 7.41 8.79
C THR A 219 -22.82 7.41 7.27
N ALA A 220 -22.04 8.37 6.73
CA ALA A 220 -21.72 8.41 5.31
C ALA A 220 -20.87 7.21 4.88
N VAL A 221 -19.79 6.91 5.62
CA VAL A 221 -18.93 5.74 5.38
C VAL A 221 -19.74 4.44 5.44
N TRP A 222 -20.55 4.27 6.49
CA TRP A 222 -21.41 3.09 6.64
C TRP A 222 -22.43 2.97 5.50
N THR A 223 -23.02 4.07 5.04
CA THR A 223 -23.96 4.07 3.90
C THR A 223 -23.28 3.61 2.60
N VAL A 224 -22.04 4.03 2.37
CA VAL A 224 -21.22 3.58 1.23
C VAL A 224 -20.91 2.09 1.36
N LEU A 225 -20.42 1.62 2.52
CA LEU A 225 -20.09 0.21 2.74
C LEU A 225 -21.32 -0.70 2.63
N LYS A 226 -22.46 -0.32 3.22
CA LYS A 226 -23.75 -1.00 3.08
C LYS A 226 -24.24 -1.07 1.65
N THR A 227 -23.98 -0.03 0.85
CA THR A 227 -24.29 -0.03 -0.59
C THR A 227 -23.35 -0.96 -1.34
N LYS A 228 -22.03 -0.89 -1.11
CA LYS A 228 -21.04 -1.81 -1.70
C LYS A 228 -21.36 -3.29 -1.34
N ARG A 229 -21.76 -3.59 -0.10
CA ARG A 229 -22.20 -4.94 0.35
C ARG A 229 -23.40 -5.49 -0.44
N ARG A 230 -24.36 -4.66 -0.85
CA ARG A 230 -25.56 -5.10 -1.62
C ARG A 230 -25.26 -5.57 -3.04
N TYR A 231 -24.14 -5.15 -3.62
CA TYR A 231 -23.72 -5.49 -4.97
C TYR A 231 -22.58 -6.53 -5.00
N LEU A 232 -22.32 -7.21 -3.88
CA LEU A 232 -21.34 -8.29 -3.83
C LEU A 232 -21.79 -9.49 -4.65
N LYS A 233 -20.90 -10.00 -5.49
CA LYS A 233 -21.09 -11.27 -6.22
C LYS A 233 -21.08 -12.47 -5.26
N TYR A 234 -20.26 -12.41 -4.22
CA TYR A 234 -20.12 -13.45 -3.21
C TYR A 234 -20.46 -12.87 -1.83
N SER A 235 -21.49 -13.41 -1.18
CA SER A 235 -21.93 -12.97 0.15
C SER A 235 -20.89 -13.22 1.26
N ASN A 236 -20.03 -14.21 1.07
CA ASN A 236 -18.90 -14.54 1.94
C ASN A 236 -17.56 -14.52 1.15
N GLY A 237 -17.42 -13.54 0.26
CA GLY A 237 -16.18 -13.32 -0.50
C GLY A 237 -15.16 -12.46 0.25
N PHE A 238 -13.99 -12.25 -0.37
CA PHE A 238 -12.94 -11.36 0.13
C PHE A 238 -13.48 -9.97 0.44
N ASN A 239 -14.30 -9.40 -0.45
CA ASN A 239 -14.87 -8.07 -0.24
C ASN A 239 -15.85 -8.05 0.95
N ALA A 240 -16.53 -9.15 1.26
CA ALA A 240 -17.45 -9.23 2.40
C ALA A 240 -16.70 -9.14 3.73
N HIS A 241 -15.61 -9.90 3.88
CA HIS A 241 -14.71 -9.82 5.03
C HIS A 241 -13.99 -8.47 5.11
N PHE A 242 -13.44 -7.98 3.99
CA PHE A 242 -12.78 -6.67 3.93
C PHE A 242 -13.70 -5.51 4.34
N TYR A 243 -14.96 -5.50 3.90
CA TYR A 243 -15.92 -4.46 4.33
C TYR A 243 -16.29 -4.57 5.81
N SER A 244 -16.26 -5.76 6.42
CA SER A 244 -16.44 -5.91 7.87
C SER A 244 -15.29 -5.28 8.67
N ILE A 245 -14.05 -5.40 8.20
CA ILE A 245 -12.91 -4.68 8.80
C ILE A 245 -13.05 -3.16 8.57
N SER A 246 -13.42 -2.77 7.34
CA SER A 246 -13.53 -1.36 6.93
C SER A 246 -14.63 -0.60 7.68
N GLU A 247 -15.69 -1.28 8.15
CA GLU A 247 -16.74 -0.67 8.96
C GLU A 247 -16.23 -0.08 10.29
N HIS A 248 -15.09 -0.56 10.80
CA HIS A 248 -14.43 -0.01 12.00
C HIS A 248 -13.29 0.95 11.66
N ILE A 249 -12.43 0.60 10.69
CA ILE A 249 -11.20 1.36 10.40
C ILE A 249 -11.46 2.58 9.51
N SER A 250 -12.33 2.49 8.50
CA SER A 250 -12.55 3.62 7.58
C SER A 250 -13.18 4.85 8.23
N PRO A 251 -14.15 4.75 9.17
CA PRO A 251 -14.63 5.92 9.91
C PRO A 251 -13.55 6.57 10.77
N LEU A 252 -12.69 5.77 11.43
CA LEU A 252 -11.58 6.27 12.23
C LEU A 252 -10.57 7.04 11.38
N MET A 253 -10.10 6.45 10.27
CA MET A 253 -9.13 7.08 9.39
C MET A 253 -9.69 8.35 8.75
N ALA A 254 -10.97 8.34 8.35
CA ALA A 254 -11.63 9.53 7.82
C ALA A 254 -11.78 10.63 8.88
N TRP A 255 -12.11 10.27 10.13
CA TRP A 255 -12.22 11.24 11.22
C TRP A 255 -10.86 11.80 11.65
N GLY A 256 -9.82 10.96 11.71
CA GLY A 256 -8.47 11.41 12.00
C GLY A 256 -7.92 12.35 10.93
N CYS A 257 -8.04 12.00 9.65
CA CYS A 257 -7.50 12.83 8.58
C CYS A 257 -8.28 14.14 8.34
N LEU A 258 -9.62 14.10 8.44
CA LEU A 258 -10.48 15.24 8.08
C LEU A 258 -10.99 16.03 9.29
N GLY A 259 -11.02 15.41 10.47
CA GLY A 259 -11.60 15.98 11.68
C GLY A 259 -10.78 17.13 12.29
N PRO A 260 -11.34 17.77 13.33
CA PRO A 260 -10.70 18.87 14.05
C PRO A 260 -9.77 18.40 15.19
N ASP A 261 -9.61 17.08 15.38
CA ASP A 261 -8.73 16.50 16.40
C ASP A 261 -7.29 16.48 15.88
N GLU A 262 -6.44 17.31 16.47
CA GLU A 262 -5.07 17.51 16.01
C GLU A 262 -4.16 16.32 16.37
N GLU A 263 -4.35 15.68 17.52
CA GLU A 263 -3.51 14.54 17.94
C GLU A 263 -3.85 13.30 17.12
N LEU A 264 -5.14 12.99 16.95
CA LEU A 264 -5.57 11.90 16.08
C LEU A 264 -5.13 12.13 14.63
N ARG A 265 -5.18 13.38 14.14
CA ARG A 265 -4.68 13.70 12.78
C ARG A 265 -3.19 13.47 12.64
N GLN A 266 -2.39 13.91 13.61
CA GLN A 266 -0.94 13.66 13.60
C GLN A 266 -0.61 12.17 13.65
N ILE A 267 -1.35 11.38 14.42
CA ILE A 267 -1.17 9.93 14.50
C ILE A 267 -1.57 9.22 13.18
N CYS A 268 -2.74 9.56 12.60
CA CYS A 268 -3.18 9.00 11.33
C CYS A 268 -2.23 9.37 10.17
N GLN A 269 -1.74 10.63 10.14
CA GLN A 269 -0.75 11.06 9.16
C GLN A 269 0.59 10.33 9.37
N TYR A 270 1.07 10.20 10.61
CA TYR A 270 2.31 9.47 10.89
C TYR A 270 2.24 7.99 10.48
N PHE A 271 1.10 7.33 10.73
CA PHE A 271 0.86 5.96 10.24
C PHE A 271 0.94 5.88 8.71
N LYS A 272 0.25 6.78 8.01
CA LYS A 272 0.31 6.90 6.54
C LYS A 272 1.75 7.14 6.06
N ASP A 273 2.49 8.03 6.71
CA ASP A 273 3.89 8.33 6.38
C ASP A 273 4.79 7.12 6.58
N GLN A 274 4.61 6.31 7.63
CA GLN A 274 5.38 5.06 7.78
C GLN A 274 5.06 4.05 6.67
N VAL A 275 3.80 3.96 6.20
CA VAL A 275 3.43 3.08 5.07
C VAL A 275 4.00 3.59 3.75
N ILE A 276 3.98 4.90 3.48
CA ILE A 276 4.54 5.48 2.26
C ILE A 276 6.07 5.35 2.26
N ASN A 277 6.74 5.66 3.37
CA ASN A 277 8.19 5.50 3.48
C ASN A 277 8.62 4.03 3.36
N PHE A 278 7.82 3.08 3.87
CA PHE A 278 8.04 1.65 3.63
C PHE A 278 8.03 1.32 2.13
N LEU A 279 7.07 1.87 1.36
CA LEU A 279 7.01 1.67 -0.09
C LEU A 279 8.20 2.29 -0.82
N ILE A 280 8.66 3.47 -0.40
CA ILE A 280 9.86 4.10 -0.95
C ILE A 280 11.10 3.24 -0.68
N ASP A 281 11.29 2.75 0.56
CA ASP A 281 12.43 1.91 0.93
C ASP A 281 12.50 0.60 0.15
N ILE A 282 11.38 -0.13 0.03
CA ILE A 282 11.37 -1.43 -0.67
C ILE A 282 11.45 -1.32 -2.19
N PHE A 283 11.44 -0.09 -2.73
CA PHE A 283 11.72 0.24 -4.13
C PHE A 283 13.07 0.97 -4.30
N SER A 284 13.81 1.24 -3.23
CA SER A 284 15.10 1.94 -3.30
C SER A 284 16.26 0.96 -3.50
N PHE A 285 17.12 1.23 -4.48
CA PHE A 285 18.39 0.51 -4.64
C PHE A 285 19.42 0.85 -3.56
N GLN A 286 19.23 1.96 -2.83
CA GLN A 286 20.07 2.35 -1.69
C GLN A 286 19.61 1.66 -0.40
N SER A 287 18.29 1.45 -0.24
CA SER A 287 17.71 0.83 0.97
C SER A 287 17.59 -0.69 0.89
N CYS A 288 17.64 -1.30 -0.29
CA CYS A 288 17.42 -2.74 -0.51
C CYS A 288 18.40 -3.39 -1.51
N ARG A 289 18.86 -4.60 -1.19
CA ARG A 289 19.75 -5.42 -2.02
C ARG A 289 18.97 -6.23 -3.07
N TYR A 290 18.93 -5.76 -4.31
CA TYR A 290 18.37 -6.53 -5.45
C TYR A 290 19.38 -7.53 -6.04
N THR A 291 20.18 -8.17 -5.19
CA THR A 291 21.13 -9.23 -5.53
C THR A 291 20.41 -10.56 -5.71
N THR A 292 19.63 -10.99 -4.72
CA THR A 292 18.86 -12.24 -4.71
C THR A 292 17.47 -12.02 -4.10
N VAL A 293 16.56 -12.98 -4.30
CA VAL A 293 15.21 -12.92 -3.68
C VAL A 293 15.31 -12.97 -2.16
N GLN A 294 16.30 -13.71 -1.63
CA GLN A 294 16.60 -13.86 -0.22
C GLN A 294 17.02 -12.51 0.39
N ASP A 295 18.05 -11.87 -0.17
CA ASP A 295 18.57 -10.58 0.32
C ASP A 295 17.48 -9.50 0.35
N LEU A 296 16.70 -9.39 -0.73
CA LEU A 296 15.59 -8.44 -0.82
C LEU A 296 14.49 -8.77 0.20
N SER A 297 14.19 -10.05 0.43
CA SER A 297 13.18 -10.45 1.43
C SER A 297 13.58 -10.15 2.87
N GLU A 298 14.88 -10.27 3.20
CA GLU A 298 15.41 -9.86 4.50
C GLU A 298 15.33 -8.35 4.70
N ASP A 299 15.66 -7.57 3.66
CA ASP A 299 15.63 -6.11 3.70
C ASP A 299 14.20 -5.59 3.84
N ILE A 300 13.25 -6.14 3.06
CA ILE A 300 11.82 -5.86 3.20
C ILE A 300 11.31 -6.19 4.62
N LEU A 301 11.71 -7.33 5.20
CA LEU A 301 11.30 -7.68 6.56
C LEU A 301 11.87 -6.73 7.61
N ARG A 302 13.12 -6.27 7.44
CA ARG A 302 13.79 -5.31 8.33
C ARG A 302 13.08 -3.95 8.29
N HIS A 303 12.77 -3.46 7.09
CA HIS A 303 12.00 -2.22 6.91
C HIS A 303 10.61 -2.35 7.52
N ALA A 304 9.88 -3.44 7.27
CA ALA A 304 8.56 -3.67 7.85
C ALA A 304 8.58 -3.66 9.39
N LYS A 305 9.58 -4.31 10.02
CA LYS A 305 9.76 -4.31 11.48
C LYS A 305 9.99 -2.90 12.02
N THR A 306 10.95 -2.17 11.44
CA THR A 306 11.27 -0.79 11.82
C THR A 306 10.04 0.13 11.74
N ARG A 307 9.25 0.00 10.67
CA ARG A 307 8.05 0.83 10.44
C ARG A 307 6.93 0.50 11.43
N ILE A 308 6.75 -0.78 11.79
CA ILE A 308 5.79 -1.21 12.82
C ILE A 308 6.24 -0.73 14.20
N GLU A 309 7.50 -0.92 14.58
CA GLU A 309 8.05 -0.45 15.86
C GLU A 309 7.91 1.07 16.01
N ASN A 310 8.18 1.84 14.95
CA ASN A 310 7.96 3.30 14.91
C ASN A 310 6.50 3.68 15.22
N VAL A 311 5.53 3.04 14.57
CA VAL A 311 4.09 3.30 14.81
C VAL A 311 3.69 2.90 16.23
N SER A 312 4.07 1.71 16.69
CA SER A 312 3.75 1.21 18.04
C SER A 312 4.33 2.11 19.13
N CYS A 313 5.60 2.56 18.99
CA CYS A 313 6.20 3.51 19.93
C CYS A 313 5.50 4.87 19.93
N ARG A 314 5.08 5.35 18.75
CA ARG A 314 4.37 6.64 18.62
C ARG A 314 2.96 6.60 19.24
N LEU A 315 2.26 5.46 19.11
CA LEU A 315 0.95 5.24 19.76
C LEU A 315 1.11 5.11 21.27
N ALA A 316 2.04 4.26 21.74
CA ALA A 316 2.29 4.04 23.16
C ALA A 316 2.78 5.31 23.89
N GLY A 317 3.60 6.14 23.24
CA GLY A 317 4.16 7.36 23.85
C GLY A 317 3.15 8.44 24.21
N ASN A 318 1.94 8.38 23.66
CA ASN A 318 0.85 9.31 23.96
C ASN A 318 -0.22 8.70 24.90
N VAL A 319 -0.21 7.38 25.14
CA VAL A 319 -1.05 6.76 26.17
C VAL A 319 -0.40 7.01 27.52
N ALA A 320 -0.91 8.00 28.26
CA ALA A 320 -0.49 8.25 29.63
C ALA A 320 -0.64 6.94 30.45
N PRO A 321 0.37 6.54 31.24
CA PRO A 321 0.25 5.34 32.06
C PRO A 321 -0.92 5.51 33.04
N PRO A 322 -1.68 4.44 33.33
CA PRO A 322 -2.81 4.52 34.25
C PRO A 322 -2.32 5.03 35.61
N GLU A 323 -2.98 6.07 36.15
CA GLU A 323 -2.64 6.63 37.45
C GLU A 323 -2.72 5.53 38.51
N MET A 324 -1.56 5.07 39.00
CA MET A 324 -1.54 4.16 40.14
C MET A 324 -2.11 4.89 41.37
N PRO A 325 -3.06 4.28 42.10
CA PRO A 325 -3.69 4.93 43.24
C PRO A 325 -2.62 5.30 44.27
N ARG A 326 -2.58 6.57 44.65
CA ARG A 326 -1.65 7.07 45.67
C ARG A 326 -1.97 6.38 47.00
N ILE A 327 -1.06 5.53 47.46
CA ILE A 327 -1.10 5.00 48.82
C ILE A 327 -0.70 6.16 49.75
N GLU A 328 -1.69 6.78 50.39
CA GLU A 328 -1.44 7.76 51.45
C GLU A 328 -0.81 7.04 52.64
N LEU A 329 0.47 7.33 52.90
CA LEU A 329 1.12 6.92 54.13
C LEU A 329 0.60 7.81 55.28
N PRO A 330 0.24 7.23 56.44
CA PRO A 330 -0.24 8.01 57.57
C PRO A 330 0.87 8.95 58.08
N SER A 331 0.49 10.20 58.34
CA SER A 331 1.39 11.20 58.94
C SER A 331 1.68 10.86 60.42
N PRO A 332 2.86 11.24 60.93
CA PRO A 332 3.35 10.84 62.27
C PRO A 332 2.60 11.48 63.45
#